data_AF-A0A2V5ZQ45-F1
#
_entry.id   AF-A0A2V5ZQ45-F1
#
_cell.length_a   1.000
_cell.length_b   1.000
_cell.length_c   1.000
_cell.angle_alpha   90.00
_cell.angle_beta   90.00
_cell.angle_gamma   90.00
#
_symmetry.space_group_name_H-M   'P 1'
#
loop_
_entity.id
_entity.type
_entity.pdbx_description
1 polymer ?
#
loop_
_entity_poly.entity_id
_entity_poly.type
_entity_poly.pdbx_seq_one_letter_code
_entity_poly.pdbx_strand_id
1 'polypeptide(L)'
;MKPLSVSGKTPQSRAAKLRQKLVRGDAIQLGFYGLAARELGASDVQLSILSLRTDLDKPQLVLDDLSAHTDFWNELYRMQETGIFGIRGLIRNEFGFSSDYPLAILPIDKEFLDEKWVLTHPPFADDEEDRW
;
A
#
# COMPACT_ATOMS: atom_id res chain seq x y z
N MET A 1 -5.41 -6.21 15.72
CA MET A 1 -4.50 -5.86 14.61
C MET A 1 -3.43 -6.95 14.51
N LYS A 2 -3.23 -7.57 13.33
CA LYS A 2 -2.19 -8.59 13.14
C LYS A 2 -0.86 -7.87 12.97
N PRO A 3 0.22 -8.26 13.68
CA PRO A 3 1.51 -7.58 13.53
C PRO A 3 2.01 -7.69 12.09
N LEU A 4 2.64 -6.62 11.58
CA LEU A 4 3.32 -6.61 10.29
C LEU A 4 4.44 -7.67 10.34
N SER A 5 4.22 -8.80 9.67
CA SER A 5 5.26 -9.80 9.45
C SER A 5 5.80 -9.63 8.04
N VAL A 6 7.01 -9.07 7.94
CA VAL A 6 7.79 -8.99 6.69
C VAL A 6 8.82 -10.13 6.66
N SER A 7 8.47 -11.29 7.23
CA SER A 7 9.39 -12.43 7.33
C SER A 7 9.52 -13.14 5.97
N GLY A 8 10.64 -12.88 5.29
CA GLY A 8 11.10 -13.61 4.11
C GLY A 8 12.35 -14.42 4.46
N LYS A 9 12.51 -15.62 3.90
CA LYS A 9 13.72 -16.46 4.12
C LYS A 9 14.94 -15.90 3.36
N THR A 10 14.70 -15.12 2.31
CA THR A 10 15.72 -14.44 1.50
C THR A 10 15.42 -12.93 1.40
N PRO A 11 16.43 -12.07 1.19
CA PRO A 11 16.23 -10.61 1.05
C PRO A 11 15.21 -10.24 -0.04
N GLN A 12 15.23 -10.95 -1.17
CA GLN A 12 14.28 -10.75 -2.27
C GLN A 12 12.85 -11.09 -1.86
N SER A 13 12.64 -12.21 -1.15
CA SER A 13 11.32 -12.60 -0.66
C SER A 13 10.77 -11.63 0.39
N ARG A 14 11.67 -11.01 1.17
CA ARG A 14 11.31 -9.97 2.15
C ARG A 14 10.87 -8.69 1.44
N ALA A 15 11.62 -8.24 0.45
CA ALA A 15 11.26 -7.07 -0.37
C ALA A 15 9.92 -7.26 -1.10
N ALA A 16 9.68 -8.43 -1.69
CA ALA A 16 8.39 -8.72 -2.35
C ALA A 16 7.21 -8.67 -1.36
N LYS A 17 7.34 -9.30 -0.19
CA LYS A 17 6.31 -9.23 0.87
C LYS A 17 6.11 -7.81 1.40
N LEU A 18 7.18 -7.04 1.51
CA LEU A 18 7.09 -5.64 1.91
C LEU A 18 6.33 -4.83 0.87
N ARG A 19 6.64 -5.00 -0.41
CA ARG A 19 5.94 -4.34 -1.53
C ARG A 19 4.44 -4.60 -1.45
N GLN A 20 4.03 -5.85 -1.34
CA GLN A 20 2.62 -6.20 -1.20
C GLN A 20 1.95 -5.49 -0.01
N LYS A 21 2.64 -5.44 1.14
CA LYS A 21 2.14 -4.75 2.34
C LYS A 21 2.09 -3.24 2.19
N LEU A 22 2.97 -2.65 1.41
CA LEU A 22 2.95 -1.22 1.07
C LEU A 22 1.75 -0.90 0.16
N VAL A 23 1.55 -1.67 -0.92
CA VAL A 23 0.42 -1.49 -1.85
C VAL A 23 -0.93 -1.66 -1.15
N ARG A 24 -1.03 -2.61 -0.22
CA ARG A 24 -2.24 -2.82 0.61
C ARG A 24 -2.45 -1.77 1.70
N GLY A 25 -1.46 -0.91 1.96
CA GLY A 25 -1.52 0.10 3.01
C GLY A 25 -1.11 -0.35 4.40
N ASP A 26 -0.89 -1.65 4.62
CA ASP A 26 -0.53 -2.22 5.93
C ASP A 26 0.77 -1.63 6.49
N ALA A 27 1.77 -1.38 5.64
CA ALA A 27 3.12 -1.01 6.05
C ALA A 27 3.44 0.49 5.91
N ILE A 28 2.51 1.29 5.38
CA ILE A 28 2.77 2.70 5.03
C ILE A 28 3.17 3.51 6.26
N GLN A 29 2.47 3.32 7.39
CA GLN A 29 2.76 4.05 8.63
C GLN A 29 4.21 3.83 9.10
N LEU A 30 4.67 2.57 9.15
CA LEU A 30 6.06 2.30 9.53
C LEU A 30 7.03 2.88 8.51
N GLY A 31 6.73 2.75 7.21
CA GLY A 31 7.58 3.32 6.16
C GLY A 31 7.76 4.83 6.30
N PHE A 32 6.69 5.58 6.54
CA PHE A 32 6.79 7.03 6.77
C PHE A 32 7.57 7.38 8.03
N TYR A 33 7.36 6.68 9.15
CA TYR A 33 8.16 6.94 10.35
C TYR A 33 9.64 6.62 10.15
N GLY A 34 9.97 5.58 9.38
CA GLY A 34 11.35 5.25 9.01
C GLY A 34 12.00 6.34 8.18
N LEU A 35 11.31 6.80 7.13
CA LEU A 35 11.79 7.89 6.28
C LEU A 35 11.94 9.19 7.08
N ALA A 36 10.96 9.54 7.92
CA ALA A 36 11.03 10.73 8.76
C ALA A 36 12.20 10.67 9.76
N ALA A 37 12.43 9.51 10.40
CA ALA A 37 13.57 9.32 11.29
C ALA A 37 14.91 9.49 10.56
N ARG A 38 15.01 8.98 9.32
CA ARG A 38 16.18 9.21 8.46
C ARG A 38 16.40 10.68 8.16
N GLU A 39 15.35 11.42 7.79
CA GLU A 39 15.45 12.87 7.53
C GLU A 39 15.84 13.67 8.78
N LEU A 40 15.52 13.16 9.98
CA LEU A 40 15.98 13.73 11.27
C LEU A 40 17.42 13.35 11.63
N GLY A 41 18.13 12.62 10.75
CA GLY A 41 19.54 12.27 10.92
C GLY A 41 19.81 10.89 11.53
N ALA A 42 18.79 10.05 11.71
CA ALA A 42 19.00 8.68 12.17
C ALA A 42 19.61 7.82 11.06
N SER A 43 20.74 7.16 11.35
CA SER A 43 21.42 6.28 10.41
C SER A 43 20.98 4.81 10.49
N ASP A 44 20.51 4.37 11.66
CA ASP A 44 19.96 3.03 11.89
C ASP A 44 18.58 3.18 12.52
N VAL A 45 17.56 2.68 11.82
CA VAL A 45 16.16 2.79 12.26
C VAL A 45 15.51 1.43 12.17
N GLN A 46 15.04 0.96 13.32
CA GLN A 46 14.33 -0.30 13.49
C GLN A 46 12.92 -0.01 14.00
N LEU A 47 11.92 -0.59 13.34
CA LEU A 47 10.53 -0.21 13.53
C LEU A 47 9.66 -1.43 13.79
N SER A 48 8.82 -1.31 14.80
CA SER A 48 7.80 -2.29 15.16
C SER A 48 6.55 -1.58 15.66
N ILE A 49 5.38 -2.01 15.20
CA ILE A 49 4.10 -1.58 15.81
C ILE A 49 3.98 -2.26 17.17
N LEU A 50 3.88 -1.47 18.24
CA LEU A 50 3.71 -2.01 19.59
C LEU A 50 2.34 -2.68 19.73
N SER A 51 2.33 -3.93 20.15
CA SER A 51 1.13 -4.70 20.47
C SER A 51 1.46 -5.80 21.48
N LEU A 52 0.43 -6.40 22.10
CA LEU A 52 0.59 -7.56 22.99
C LEU A 52 1.26 -8.77 22.34
N ARG A 53 1.38 -8.80 21.01
CA ARG A 53 1.96 -9.90 20.22
C ARG A 53 3.27 -9.52 19.54
N THR A 54 3.77 -8.31 19.79
CA THR A 54 4.98 -7.81 19.14
C THR A 54 6.20 -8.36 19.87
N ASP A 55 7.01 -9.13 19.15
CA ASP A 55 8.35 -9.51 19.58
C ASP A 55 9.29 -8.33 19.33
N LEU A 56 9.79 -7.69 20.39
CA LEU A 56 10.65 -6.51 20.28
C LEU A 56 12.10 -6.87 19.91
N ASP A 57 12.50 -8.14 20.08
CA ASP A 57 13.84 -8.60 19.68
C ASP A 57 13.96 -8.78 18.16
N LYS A 58 12.83 -8.73 17.45
CA LYS A 58 12.75 -8.86 15.99
C LYS A 58 12.04 -7.66 15.37
N PRO A 59 12.76 -6.67 14.82
CA PRO A 59 12.13 -5.53 14.17
C PRO A 59 11.28 -5.98 12.99
N GLN A 60 10.09 -5.37 12.85
CA GLN A 60 9.19 -5.66 11.73
C GLN A 60 9.72 -5.08 10.43
N LEU A 61 10.38 -3.93 10.50
CA LEU A 61 10.93 -3.19 9.38
C LEU A 61 12.24 -2.51 9.78
N VAL A 62 13.21 -2.48 8.88
CA VAL A 62 14.46 -1.72 9.02
C VAL A 62 14.54 -0.70 7.87
N LEU A 63 15.21 0.43 8.08
CA LEU A 63 15.32 1.50 7.09
C LEU A 63 15.80 1.00 5.71
N ASP A 64 16.78 0.10 5.68
CA ASP A 64 17.33 -0.46 4.44
C ASP A 64 16.30 -1.19 3.59
N ASP A 65 15.25 -1.75 4.22
CA ASP A 65 14.15 -2.40 3.50
C ASP A 65 13.35 -1.39 2.65
N LEU A 66 13.34 -0.11 3.03
CA LEU A 66 12.56 0.95 2.36
C LEU A 66 13.22 1.46 1.08
N SER A 67 14.55 1.45 1.03
CA SER A 67 15.34 1.96 -0.11
C SER A 67 15.00 1.23 -1.42
N ALA A 68 14.67 -0.05 -1.32
CA ALA A 68 14.28 -0.90 -2.45
C ALA A 68 12.92 -0.53 -3.08
N HIS A 69 12.14 0.36 -2.45
CA HIS A 69 10.77 0.71 -2.87
C HIS A 69 10.61 2.21 -3.17
N THR A 70 11.69 2.85 -3.65
CA THR A 70 11.70 4.29 -3.97
C THR A 70 10.62 4.69 -4.99
N ASP A 71 10.30 3.82 -5.94
CA ASP A 71 9.24 4.02 -6.93
C ASP A 71 7.85 4.17 -6.28
N PHE A 72 7.55 3.38 -5.25
CA PHE A 72 6.29 3.48 -4.49
C PHE A 72 6.17 4.84 -3.78
N TRP A 73 7.25 5.28 -3.13
CA TRP A 73 7.26 6.57 -2.42
C TRP A 73 7.14 7.77 -3.37
N ASN A 74 7.83 7.72 -4.50
CA ASN A 74 7.73 8.75 -5.53
C ASN A 74 6.33 8.83 -6.13
N GLU A 75 5.65 7.70 -6.28
CA GLU A 75 4.28 7.67 -6.80
C GLU A 75 3.28 8.19 -5.75
N LEU A 76 3.44 7.88 -4.45
CA LEU A 76 2.67 8.54 -3.39
C LEU A 76 2.86 10.07 -3.42
N TYR A 77 4.10 10.53 -3.57
CA TYR A 77 4.41 11.94 -3.71
C TYR A 77 3.74 12.57 -4.95
N ARG A 78 3.81 11.90 -6.12
CA ARG A 78 3.13 12.34 -7.34
C ARG A 78 1.62 12.45 -7.15
N MET A 79 0.99 11.46 -6.53
CA MET A 79 -0.45 11.46 -6.26
C MET A 79 -0.85 12.62 -5.34
N GLN A 80 -0.06 12.88 -4.29
CA GLN A 80 -0.25 14.05 -3.42
C GLN A 80 -0.15 15.36 -4.20
N GLU A 81 0.94 15.56 -4.95
CA GLU A 81 1.22 16.82 -5.65
C GLU A 81 0.23 17.11 -6.78
N THR A 82 -0.22 16.07 -7.49
CA THR A 82 -1.12 16.24 -8.65
C THR A 82 -2.60 16.15 -8.28
N GLY A 83 -2.93 15.58 -7.11
CA GLY A 83 -4.31 15.22 -6.74
C GLY A 83 -4.90 14.07 -7.57
N ILE A 84 -4.11 13.40 -8.42
CA ILE A 84 -4.56 12.30 -9.28
C ILE A 84 -4.37 10.98 -8.51
N PHE A 85 -5.39 10.60 -7.73
CA PHE A 85 -5.39 9.35 -6.96
C PHE A 85 -5.96 8.14 -7.72
N GLY A 86 -6.78 8.37 -8.75
CA GLY A 86 -7.52 7.32 -9.44
C GLY A 86 -8.70 6.75 -8.64
N ILE A 87 -9.41 5.79 -9.24
CA ILE A 87 -10.53 5.07 -8.61
C ILE A 87 -10.27 3.57 -8.79
N ARG A 88 -10.00 2.86 -7.68
CA ARG A 88 -9.83 1.39 -7.65
C ARG A 88 -10.84 0.69 -6.73
N GLY A 89 -11.47 1.44 -5.82
CA GLY A 89 -12.53 0.92 -4.96
C GLY A 89 -13.80 0.65 -5.76
N LEU A 90 -14.63 -0.28 -5.28
CA LEU A 90 -16.01 -0.36 -5.73
C LEU A 90 -16.64 1.02 -5.55
N ILE A 91 -17.25 1.56 -6.60
CA ILE A 91 -18.09 2.75 -6.49
C ILE A 91 -19.21 2.35 -5.53
N ARG A 92 -19.09 2.76 -4.27
CA ARG A 92 -20.12 2.49 -3.27
C ARG A 92 -21.37 3.19 -3.76
N ASN A 93 -22.40 2.40 -3.99
CA ASN A 93 -23.68 2.96 -4.35
C ASN A 93 -24.30 3.57 -3.09
N GLU A 94 -24.11 4.87 -2.86
CA GLU A 94 -24.86 5.60 -1.81
C GLU A 94 -26.37 5.61 -2.10
N PHE A 95 -26.78 5.20 -3.32
CA PHE A 95 -28.16 5.10 -3.81
C PHE A 95 -28.38 3.79 -4.57
N GLY A 96 -28.25 2.65 -3.87
CA GLY A 96 -28.75 1.35 -4.35
C GLY A 96 -30.08 1.54 -5.09
N PHE A 97 -30.19 1.03 -6.32
CA PHE A 97 -31.28 1.22 -7.28
C PHE A 97 -32.62 1.65 -6.62
N SER A 98 -32.87 2.96 -6.51
CA SER A 98 -34.21 3.45 -6.17
C SER A 98 -34.93 3.70 -7.48
N SER A 99 -35.97 2.91 -7.75
CA SER A 99 -36.89 3.20 -8.83
C SER A 99 -37.44 4.61 -8.67
N ASP A 100 -37.07 5.51 -9.59
CA ASP A 100 -38.01 6.36 -10.35
C ASP A 100 -37.30 7.41 -11.22
N TYR A 101 -35.98 7.62 -11.09
CA TYR A 101 -35.21 8.44 -12.05
C TYR A 101 -33.83 7.83 -12.36
N PRO A 102 -33.60 7.30 -13.58
CA PRO A 102 -32.31 6.74 -13.95
C PRO A 102 -31.38 7.89 -14.32
N LEU A 103 -30.57 8.35 -13.38
CA LEU A 103 -29.28 8.93 -13.77
C LEU A 103 -28.48 7.77 -14.38
N ALA A 104 -28.32 7.80 -15.70
CA ALA A 104 -27.70 6.75 -16.50
C ALA A 104 -26.19 6.63 -16.24
N ILE A 105 -25.81 6.16 -15.05
CA ILE A 105 -24.43 5.81 -14.74
C ILE A 105 -24.43 4.30 -14.50
N LEU A 106 -24.22 3.54 -15.58
CA LEU A 106 -23.98 2.11 -15.48
C LEU A 106 -22.75 1.87 -14.58
N PRO A 107 -22.77 0.86 -13.70
CA PRO A 107 -21.60 0.52 -12.90
C PRO A 107 -20.45 0.14 -13.85
N ILE A 108 -19.27 0.72 -13.62
CA ILE A 108 -18.06 0.34 -14.34
C ILE A 108 -17.61 -1.03 -13.81
N ASP A 109 -17.26 -1.95 -14.71
CA ASP A 109 -16.72 -3.24 -14.32
C ASP A 109 -15.43 -3.07 -13.50
N LYS A 110 -15.31 -3.85 -12.43
CA LYS A 110 -14.14 -3.85 -11.57
C LYS A 110 -12.89 -4.30 -12.32
N GLU A 111 -13.02 -5.26 -13.24
CA GLU A 111 -11.89 -5.74 -14.05
C GLU A 111 -11.28 -4.59 -14.85
N PHE A 112 -12.13 -3.77 -15.49
CA PHE A 112 -11.68 -2.59 -16.23
C PHE A 112 -11.00 -1.54 -15.33
N LEU A 113 -11.48 -1.37 -14.09
CA LEU A 113 -10.82 -0.47 -13.13
C LEU A 113 -9.45 -1.00 -12.70
N ASP A 114 -9.31 -2.31 -12.50
CA ASP A 114 -8.04 -2.94 -12.15
C ASP A 114 -7.03 -2.86 -13.32
N GLU A 115 -7.45 -3.10 -14.58
CA GLU A 115 -6.62 -2.91 -15.78
C GLU A 115 -6.14 -1.46 -15.91
N LYS A 116 -7.07 -0.49 -15.81
CA LYS A 116 -6.74 0.94 -15.84
C LYS A 116 -5.78 1.30 -14.70
N TRP A 117 -5.96 0.69 -13.52
CA TRP A 117 -5.10 0.94 -12.37
C TRP A 117 -3.65 0.54 -12.65
N VAL A 118 -3.42 -0.64 -13.23
CA VAL A 118 -2.07 -1.11 -13.61
C VAL A 118 -1.41 -0.14 -14.59
N LEU A 119 -2.17 0.41 -15.55
CA LEU A 119 -1.65 1.35 -16.54
C LEU A 119 -1.35 2.74 -15.97
N THR A 120 -2.17 3.20 -15.01
CA THR A 120 -2.09 4.59 -14.49
C THR A 120 -1.28 4.72 -13.22
N HIS A 121 -1.17 3.65 -12.43
CA HIS A 121 -0.41 3.58 -11.18
C HIS A 121 0.46 2.31 -11.13
N PRO A 122 1.42 2.11 -12.07
CA PRO A 122 2.25 0.91 -12.12
C PRO A 122 2.94 0.54 -10.79
N PRO A 123 3.45 1.51 -9.98
CA PRO A 123 4.04 1.19 -8.68
C PRO A 123 3.06 0.61 -7.64
N PHE A 124 1.75 0.71 -7.89
CA PHE A 124 0.67 0.19 -7.04
C PHE A 124 -0.05 -1.00 -7.68
N ALA A 125 0.43 -1.51 -8.81
CA ALA A 125 -0.01 -2.77 -9.34
C ALA A 125 0.36 -3.87 -8.32
N ASP A 126 -0.65 -4.62 -7.88
CA ASP A 126 -0.48 -5.82 -7.06
C ASP A 126 -0.59 -7.00 -8.02
N ASP A 127 0.29 -7.99 -7.88
CA ASP A 127 0.15 -9.25 -8.61
C ASP A 127 -1.11 -9.96 -8.10
N GLU A 128 -2.02 -10.34 -9.00
CA GLU A 128 -3.39 -10.81 -8.70
C GLU A 128 -3.46 -12.12 -7.89
N GLU A 129 -2.34 -12.81 -7.67
CA GLU A 129 -2.30 -14.15 -7.07
C GLU A 129 -2.84 -14.22 -5.62
N ASP A 130 -2.84 -13.12 -4.88
CA ASP A 130 -3.24 -13.10 -3.46
C ASP A 130 -4.64 -12.51 -3.21
N ARG A 131 -5.52 -12.56 -4.22
CA ARG A 131 -6.91 -12.06 -4.16
C ARG A 131 -7.94 -13.17 -3.92
N TRP A 132 -7.62 -14.20 -3.12
CA TRP A 132 -8.57 -15.22 -2.63
C TRP A 132 -8.30 -15.60 -1.18
#